data_AF-A0A7X9G877-F1
#
_entry.id   AF-A0A7X9G877-F1
#
_cell.length_a   1.000
_cell.length_b   1.000
_cell.length_c   1.000
_cell.angle_alpha   90.00
_cell.angle_beta   90.00
_cell.angle_gamma   90.00
#
_symmetry.space_group_name_H-M   'P 1'
#
loop_
_entity.id
_entity.type
_entity.pdbx_description
1 polymer ?
#
loop_
_entity_poly.entity_id
_entity_poly.type
_entity_poly.pdbx_seq_one_letter_code
_entity_poly.pdbx_strand_id
1 'polypeptide(L)'
;MTAGFDLTATAAPAAKIIGEAVEQAAKRSGKTLAPAARKAANQTAKKLATQYGDDILKVVADGGLETLNQGLKHGDDFWHLARLRPAAARTLALHADDLVPLAKRLGPTVLDLEVKAPGISRRLVATFGDDAIKQLTHAPAADLPRLVGYAQKADNPATAKMLLDYYGKAPSGTAFLDHLSWKHIMSSGLSA
;
A
#
# COMPACT_ATOMS: atom_id res chain seq x y z
N MET A 1 9.22 0.89 -55.59
CA MET A 1 8.05 1.23 -54.75
C MET A 1 8.54 1.45 -53.34
N THR A 2 8.72 2.71 -52.98
CA THR A 2 9.12 3.19 -51.65
C THR A 2 7.88 3.30 -50.77
N ALA A 3 7.70 2.39 -49.83
CA ALA A 3 6.74 2.56 -48.74
C ALA A 3 7.48 3.18 -47.56
N GLY A 4 7.34 4.50 -47.43
CA GLY A 4 7.69 5.22 -46.22
C GLY A 4 6.75 4.79 -45.10
N PHE A 5 7.30 4.14 -44.08
CA PHE A 5 6.63 4.01 -42.80
C PHE A 5 6.90 5.29 -42.01
N ASP A 6 5.99 6.24 -42.08
CA ASP A 6 5.87 7.33 -41.12
C ASP A 6 5.55 6.74 -39.75
N LEU A 7 6.59 6.39 -38.99
CA LEU A 7 6.52 6.17 -37.55
C LEU A 7 6.56 7.53 -36.85
N THR A 8 5.55 8.37 -37.07
CA THR A 8 5.27 9.47 -36.13
C THR A 8 4.60 8.87 -34.90
N ALA A 9 5.38 8.19 -34.07
CA ALA A 9 5.07 8.12 -32.65
C ALA A 9 5.17 9.56 -32.13
N THR A 10 4.05 10.28 -32.16
CA THR A 10 3.94 11.64 -31.64
C THR A 10 4.31 11.60 -30.17
N ALA A 11 5.56 11.91 -29.85
CA ALA A 11 5.98 12.32 -28.53
C ALA A 11 5.12 13.54 -28.19
N ALA A 12 4.03 13.33 -27.45
CA ALA A 12 3.35 14.43 -26.79
C ALA A 12 4.45 15.20 -26.04
N PRO A 13 4.54 16.54 -26.20
CA PRO A 13 5.64 17.30 -25.62
C PRO A 13 5.68 16.97 -24.13
N ALA A 14 6.83 16.56 -23.58
CA ALA A 14 6.94 16.01 -22.22
C ALA A 14 6.20 16.86 -21.15
N ALA A 15 6.11 18.17 -21.37
CA ALA A 15 5.32 19.09 -20.55
C ALA A 15 3.81 18.77 -20.46
N LYS A 16 3.20 18.27 -21.54
CA LYS A 16 1.80 17.84 -21.60
C LYS A 16 1.57 16.61 -20.73
N ILE A 17 2.39 15.57 -20.89
CA ILE A 17 2.29 14.32 -20.09
C ILE A 17 2.46 14.63 -18.60
N ILE A 18 3.45 15.46 -18.25
CA ILE A 18 3.67 15.91 -16.87
C ILE A 18 2.45 16.68 -16.35
N GLY A 19 1.90 17.60 -17.15
CA GLY A 19 0.74 18.39 -16.77
C GLY A 19 -0.52 17.55 -16.56
N GLU A 20 -0.73 16.52 -17.37
CA GLU A 20 -1.81 15.54 -17.26
C GLU A 20 -1.65 14.69 -15.99
N ALA A 21 -0.45 14.17 -15.73
CA ALA A 21 -0.16 13.40 -14.52
C ALA A 21 -0.40 14.22 -13.24
N VAL A 22 0.04 15.48 -13.20
CA VAL A 22 -0.20 16.39 -12.06
C VAL A 22 -1.69 16.72 -11.90
N GLU A 23 -2.43 16.85 -12.99
CA GLU A 23 -3.87 17.09 -12.93
C GLU A 23 -4.64 15.86 -12.42
N GLN A 24 -4.28 14.67 -12.89
CA GLN A 24 -4.83 13.41 -12.37
C GLN A 24 -4.49 13.24 -10.89
N ALA A 25 -3.25 13.54 -10.50
CA ALA A 25 -2.81 13.51 -9.11
C ALA A 25 -3.63 14.48 -8.25
N ALA A 26 -3.91 15.69 -8.74
CA ALA A 26 -4.74 16.67 -8.04
C ALA A 26 -6.16 16.17 -7.83
N LYS A 27 -6.77 15.57 -8.87
CA LYS A 27 -8.10 14.93 -8.79
C LYS A 27 -8.09 13.79 -7.79
N ARG A 28 -7.06 12.94 -7.79
CA ARG A 28 -6.87 11.82 -6.85
C ARG A 28 -6.75 12.29 -5.40
N SER A 29 -6.13 13.44 -5.18
CA SER A 29 -6.02 14.09 -3.86
C SER A 29 -7.26 14.90 -3.47
N GLY A 30 -8.27 15.02 -4.35
CA GLY A 30 -9.44 15.88 -4.11
C GLY A 30 -9.10 17.37 -4.01
N LYS A 31 -8.02 17.82 -4.66
CA LYS A 31 -7.50 19.19 -4.57
C LYS A 31 -7.61 19.92 -5.91
N THR A 32 -7.98 21.19 -5.84
CA THR A 32 -7.87 22.12 -6.98
C THR A 32 -6.56 22.89 -6.84
N LEU A 33 -5.71 22.85 -7.88
CA LEU A 33 -4.43 23.54 -7.87
C LEU A 33 -4.57 24.97 -8.40
N ALA A 34 -4.21 25.95 -7.57
CA ALA A 34 -3.96 27.30 -8.05
C ALA A 34 -2.80 27.31 -9.09
N PRO A 35 -2.74 28.29 -10.01
CA PRO A 35 -1.73 28.31 -11.07
C PRO A 35 -0.29 28.19 -10.58
N ALA A 36 0.05 28.85 -9.47
CA ALA A 36 1.38 28.77 -8.86
C ALA A 36 1.70 27.36 -8.33
N ALA A 37 0.74 26.75 -7.61
CA ALA A 37 0.89 25.39 -7.08
C ALA A 37 1.00 24.36 -8.22
N ARG A 38 0.23 24.53 -9.30
CA ARG A 38 0.33 23.69 -10.51
C ARG A 38 1.70 23.79 -11.15
N LYS A 39 2.24 25.01 -11.30
CA LYS A 39 3.58 25.22 -11.85
C LYS A 39 4.65 24.54 -10.99
N ALA A 40 4.58 24.67 -9.67
CA ALA A 40 5.50 24.01 -8.75
C ALA A 40 5.41 22.48 -8.85
N ALA A 41 4.19 21.92 -8.83
CA ALA A 41 3.98 20.49 -8.97
C ALA A 41 4.51 19.95 -10.31
N ASN A 42 4.28 20.66 -11.42
CA ASN A 42 4.83 20.30 -12.73
C ASN A 42 6.36 20.31 -12.75
N GLN A 43 6.99 21.30 -12.10
CA GLN A 43 8.44 21.37 -12.00
C GLN A 43 9.02 20.22 -11.17
N THR A 44 8.37 19.88 -10.06
CA THR A 44 8.77 18.74 -9.22
C THR A 44 8.61 17.42 -9.99
N ALA A 45 7.45 17.19 -10.61
CA ALA A 45 7.20 16.01 -11.43
C ALA A 45 8.21 15.90 -12.58
N LYS A 46 8.55 17.01 -13.24
CA LYS A 46 9.60 17.05 -14.28
C LYS A 46 10.95 16.59 -13.73
N LYS A 47 11.40 17.15 -12.59
CA LYS A 47 12.67 16.79 -11.96
C LYS A 47 12.71 15.30 -11.61
N LEU A 48 11.64 14.79 -11.04
CA LEU A 48 11.52 13.37 -10.69
C LEU A 48 11.53 12.48 -11.93
N ALA A 49 10.82 12.85 -13.00
CA ALA A 49 10.82 12.09 -14.25
C ALA A 49 12.22 12.08 -14.90
N THR A 50 12.97 13.19 -14.81
CA THR A 50 14.37 13.23 -15.28
C THR A 50 15.29 12.35 -14.43
N GLN A 51 15.09 12.30 -13.11
CA GLN A 51 15.94 11.52 -12.21
C GLN A 51 15.65 10.03 -12.25
N TYR A 52 14.37 9.65 -12.32
CA TYR A 52 13.94 8.28 -12.14
C TYR A 52 13.44 7.63 -13.43
N GLY A 53 12.95 8.42 -14.41
CA GLY A 53 12.27 7.94 -15.61
C GLY A 53 10.79 8.34 -15.64
N ASP A 54 10.17 8.31 -16.83
CA ASP A 54 8.80 8.80 -17.05
C ASP A 54 7.72 7.94 -16.38
N ASP A 55 8.03 6.70 -16.02
CA ASP A 55 7.13 5.78 -15.33
C ASP A 55 6.70 6.29 -13.95
N ILE A 56 7.48 7.16 -13.31
CA ILE A 56 7.08 7.81 -12.05
C ILE A 56 5.87 8.73 -12.23
N LEU A 57 5.61 9.22 -13.44
CA LEU A 57 4.44 10.07 -13.70
C LEU A 57 3.14 9.28 -13.50
N LYS A 58 3.15 7.98 -13.80
CA LYS A 58 2.03 7.09 -13.49
C LYS A 58 1.84 6.92 -11.99
N VAL A 59 2.94 6.71 -11.25
CA VAL A 59 2.91 6.63 -9.78
C VAL A 59 2.35 7.92 -9.17
N VAL A 60 2.75 9.09 -9.69
CA VAL A 60 2.22 10.39 -9.26
C VAL A 60 0.72 10.50 -9.54
N ALA A 61 0.26 10.11 -10.72
CA ALA A 61 -1.15 10.12 -11.07
C ALA A 61 -2.01 9.20 -10.17
N ASP A 62 -1.54 7.97 -9.93
CA ASP A 62 -2.24 6.95 -9.15
C ASP A 62 -2.23 7.25 -7.63
N GLY A 63 -1.11 7.77 -7.13
CA GLY A 63 -0.87 8.06 -5.72
C GLY A 63 -1.39 9.42 -5.25
N GLY A 64 -1.56 10.37 -6.17
CA GLY A 64 -1.96 11.75 -5.87
C GLY A 64 -0.80 12.71 -5.61
N LEU A 65 -1.10 13.97 -5.33
CA LEU A 65 -0.11 15.01 -5.06
C LEU A 65 0.76 14.72 -3.85
N GLU A 66 0.25 13.94 -2.89
CA GLU A 66 1.00 13.49 -1.72
C GLU A 66 2.26 12.70 -2.12
N THR A 67 2.22 11.99 -3.26
CA THR A 67 3.36 11.25 -3.84
C THR A 67 4.57 12.15 -4.07
N LEU A 68 4.36 13.38 -4.53
CA LEU A 68 5.47 14.32 -4.79
C LEU A 68 6.18 14.68 -3.49
N ASN A 69 5.44 14.89 -2.40
CA ASN A 69 6.03 15.23 -1.11
C ASN A 69 6.72 14.01 -0.48
N GLN A 70 6.06 12.84 -0.50
CA GLN A 70 6.62 11.63 0.08
C GLN A 70 7.85 11.14 -0.68
N GLY A 71 7.85 11.24 -2.02
CA GLY A 71 9.01 10.89 -2.82
C GLY A 71 10.21 11.82 -2.62
N LEU A 72 10.00 13.09 -2.26
CA LEU A 72 11.08 14.00 -1.85
C LEU A 72 11.60 13.67 -0.44
N LYS A 73 10.72 13.25 0.47
CA LYS A 73 11.06 12.95 1.87
C LYS A 73 11.79 11.62 2.02
N HIS A 74 11.31 10.59 1.34
CA HIS A 74 11.77 9.20 1.49
C HIS A 74 12.68 8.73 0.33
N GLY A 75 12.82 9.53 -0.72
CA GLY A 75 13.79 9.30 -1.80
C GLY A 75 13.60 7.96 -2.53
N ASP A 76 14.72 7.31 -2.85
CA ASP A 76 14.78 6.09 -3.66
C ASP A 76 13.92 4.96 -3.11
N ASP A 77 13.86 4.79 -1.79
CA ASP A 77 13.07 3.74 -1.14
C ASP A 77 11.58 3.86 -1.49
N PHE A 78 11.04 5.09 -1.46
CA PHE A 78 9.65 5.34 -1.81
C PHE A 78 9.38 5.04 -3.29
N TRP A 79 10.24 5.53 -4.19
CA TRP A 79 10.05 5.31 -5.63
C TRP A 79 10.20 3.85 -6.02
N HIS A 80 11.16 3.14 -5.44
CA HIS A 80 11.33 1.70 -5.63
C HIS A 80 10.09 0.93 -5.20
N LEU A 81 9.59 1.18 -3.98
CA LEU A 81 8.39 0.52 -3.46
C LEU A 81 7.14 0.83 -4.28
N ALA A 82 6.96 2.09 -4.68
CA ALA A 82 5.80 2.51 -5.47
C ALA A 82 5.77 1.88 -6.87
N ARG A 83 6.93 1.68 -7.49
CA ARG A 83 7.08 0.95 -8.76
C ARG A 83 6.84 -0.53 -8.61
N LEU A 84 7.37 -1.11 -7.53
CA LEU A 84 7.24 -2.53 -7.26
C LEU A 84 5.79 -2.93 -6.95
N ARG A 85 5.01 -2.01 -6.37
CA ARG A 85 3.59 -2.20 -6.01
C ARG A 85 2.74 -0.98 -6.38
N PRO A 86 2.44 -0.78 -7.67
CA PRO A 86 1.67 0.38 -8.13
C PRO A 86 0.25 0.42 -7.57
N ALA A 87 -0.37 -0.75 -7.33
CA ALA A 87 -1.68 -0.83 -6.69
C ALA A 87 -1.71 -0.21 -5.28
N ALA A 88 -0.56 -0.20 -4.59
CA ALA A 88 -0.41 0.40 -3.27
C ALA A 88 -0.01 1.88 -3.31
N ALA A 89 0.21 2.48 -4.50
CA ALA A 89 0.76 3.83 -4.65
C ALA A 89 -0.02 4.88 -3.83
N ARG A 90 -1.36 4.79 -3.80
CA ARG A 90 -2.19 5.71 -3.01
C ARG A 90 -1.98 5.55 -1.52
N THR A 91 -2.04 4.32 -1.02
CA THR A 91 -1.86 4.04 0.41
C THR A 91 -0.44 4.39 0.86
N LEU A 92 0.55 4.08 0.03
CA LEU A 92 1.94 4.47 0.24
C LEU A 92 2.10 5.99 0.27
N ALA A 93 1.49 6.73 -0.66
CA ALA A 93 1.55 8.21 -0.67
C ALA A 93 0.90 8.84 0.58
N LEU A 94 -0.13 8.20 1.14
CA LEU A 94 -0.83 8.70 2.33
C LEU A 94 -0.12 8.35 3.65
N HIS A 95 0.59 7.21 3.70
CA HIS A 95 1.13 6.65 4.93
C HIS A 95 2.62 6.26 4.81
N ALA A 96 3.38 6.94 3.94
CA ALA A 96 4.79 6.60 3.68
C ALA A 96 5.66 6.60 4.94
N ASP A 97 5.39 7.51 5.90
CA ASP A 97 6.13 7.59 7.16
C ASP A 97 6.08 6.30 7.98
N ASP A 98 4.98 5.56 7.86
CA ASP A 98 4.80 4.26 8.49
C ASP A 98 5.22 3.11 7.56
N LEU A 99 4.83 3.19 6.29
CA LEU A 99 4.93 2.07 5.36
C LEU A 99 6.32 1.89 4.77
N VAL A 100 7.09 2.96 4.54
CA VAL A 100 8.46 2.85 4.03
C VAL A 100 9.36 2.13 5.05
N PRO A 101 9.43 2.55 6.33
CA PRO A 101 10.22 1.81 7.32
C PRO A 101 9.73 0.37 7.51
N LEU A 102 8.42 0.16 7.49
CA LEU A 102 7.84 -1.17 7.67
C LEU A 102 8.19 -2.10 6.51
N ALA A 103 8.10 -1.62 5.27
CA ALA A 103 8.45 -2.39 4.08
C ALA A 103 9.97 -2.64 3.99
N LYS A 104 10.82 -1.72 4.47
CA LYS A 104 12.27 -1.97 4.57
C LYS A 104 12.60 -3.11 5.53
N ARG A 105 11.86 -3.18 6.64
CA ARG A 105 12.07 -4.19 7.68
C ARG A 105 11.48 -5.55 7.33
N LEU A 106 10.29 -5.58 6.74
CA LEU A 106 9.49 -6.80 6.55
C LEU A 106 9.32 -7.21 5.08
N GLY A 107 9.82 -6.40 4.16
CA GLY A 107 9.71 -6.59 2.73
C GLY A 107 8.50 -5.87 2.10
N PRO A 108 8.46 -5.80 0.75
CA PRO A 108 7.43 -5.08 0.00
C PRO A 108 6.03 -5.69 0.15
N THR A 109 5.93 -6.91 0.65
CA THR A 109 4.67 -7.64 0.89
C THR A 109 3.74 -6.93 1.87
N VAL A 110 4.29 -6.06 2.73
CA VAL A 110 3.52 -5.10 3.53
C VAL A 110 2.53 -4.33 2.65
N LEU A 111 2.97 -3.89 1.47
CA LEU A 111 2.12 -3.12 0.56
C LEU A 111 1.02 -3.96 -0.10
N ASP A 112 1.24 -5.27 -0.29
CA ASP A 112 0.22 -6.18 -0.79
C ASP A 112 -0.96 -6.32 0.20
N LEU A 113 -0.65 -6.30 1.50
CA LEU A 113 -1.66 -6.29 2.56
C LEU A 113 -2.40 -4.95 2.63
N GLU A 114 -1.69 -3.84 2.46
CA GLU A 114 -2.29 -2.50 2.42
C GLU A 114 -3.26 -2.29 1.25
N VAL A 115 -3.03 -2.97 0.12
CA VAL A 115 -3.98 -2.99 -1.01
C VAL A 115 -5.25 -3.73 -0.65
N LYS A 116 -5.14 -4.85 0.08
CA LYS A 116 -6.29 -5.65 0.52
C LYS A 116 -7.11 -4.96 1.60
N ALA A 117 -6.43 -4.40 2.59
CA ALA A 117 -7.05 -3.72 3.72
C ALA A 117 -6.16 -2.54 4.16
N PRO A 118 -6.50 -1.30 3.79
CA PRO A 118 -5.71 -0.12 4.18
C PRO A 118 -5.54 0.00 5.71
N GLY A 119 -4.32 0.27 6.15
CA GLY A 119 -3.92 0.38 7.55
C GLY A 119 -3.70 -0.95 8.27
N ILE A 120 -3.83 -2.09 7.59
CA ILE A 120 -3.81 -3.40 8.24
C ILE A 120 -2.42 -3.84 8.70
N SER A 121 -1.35 -3.47 7.99
CA SER A 121 -0.02 -4.04 8.23
C SER A 121 0.52 -3.64 9.59
N ARG A 122 0.31 -2.38 9.99
CA ARG A 122 0.66 -1.93 11.35
C ARG A 122 -0.13 -2.67 12.42
N ARG A 123 -1.43 -2.89 12.18
CA ARG A 123 -2.29 -3.58 13.14
C ARG A 123 -1.88 -5.04 13.29
N LEU A 124 -1.53 -5.71 12.20
CA LEU A 124 -1.01 -7.07 12.22
C LEU A 124 0.29 -7.16 13.03
N VAL A 125 1.24 -6.28 12.75
CA VAL A 125 2.52 -6.26 13.47
C VAL A 125 2.35 -5.96 14.95
N ALA A 126 1.49 -4.99 15.29
CA ALA A 126 1.21 -4.67 16.70
C ALA A 126 0.50 -5.80 17.45
N THR A 127 -0.29 -6.61 16.75
CA THR A 127 -1.15 -7.64 17.36
C THR A 127 -0.48 -9.01 17.43
N PHE A 128 0.27 -9.38 16.39
CA PHE A 128 0.82 -10.72 16.20
C PHE A 128 2.35 -10.73 16.03
N GLY A 129 2.99 -9.57 15.93
CA GLY A 129 4.40 -9.44 15.60
C GLY A 129 4.69 -9.51 14.10
N ASP A 130 5.98 -9.42 13.77
CA ASP A 130 6.48 -9.28 12.39
C ASP A 130 6.16 -10.47 11.48
N ASP A 131 6.19 -11.68 12.03
CA ASP A 131 5.99 -12.92 11.27
C ASP A 131 4.59 -13.00 10.63
N ALA A 132 3.61 -12.28 11.20
CA ALA A 132 2.24 -12.26 10.70
C ALA A 132 2.13 -11.69 9.28
N ILE A 133 3.02 -10.78 8.88
CA ILE A 133 3.01 -10.24 7.50
C ILE A 133 3.20 -11.37 6.49
N LYS A 134 4.19 -12.24 6.71
CA LYS A 134 4.46 -13.37 5.80
C LYS A 134 3.34 -14.40 5.82
N GLN A 135 2.84 -14.74 7.01
CA GLN A 135 1.78 -15.75 7.16
C GLN A 135 0.45 -15.32 6.52
N LEU A 136 0.11 -14.03 6.60
CA LEU A 136 -1.19 -13.52 6.16
C LEU A 136 -1.16 -12.87 4.78
N THR A 137 -0.01 -12.87 4.10
CA THR A 137 0.13 -12.31 2.75
C THR A 137 -0.93 -12.84 1.78
N HIS A 138 -1.23 -14.13 1.85
CA HIS A 138 -2.18 -14.80 0.97
C HIS A 138 -3.59 -14.88 1.55
N ALA A 139 -3.82 -14.41 2.78
CA ALA A 139 -5.13 -14.41 3.40
C ALA A 139 -6.14 -13.58 2.58
N PRO A 140 -7.42 -13.98 2.54
CA PRO A 140 -8.51 -13.17 2.00
C PRO A 140 -8.58 -11.80 2.69
N ALA A 141 -8.88 -10.75 1.91
CA ALA A 141 -8.95 -9.38 2.42
C ALA A 141 -9.97 -9.21 3.56
N ALA A 142 -11.07 -9.98 3.54
CA ALA A 142 -12.12 -9.95 4.56
C ALA A 142 -11.66 -10.51 5.91
N ASP A 143 -10.69 -11.41 5.92
CA ASP A 143 -10.25 -12.09 7.14
C ASP A 143 -9.29 -11.26 7.96
N LEU A 144 -8.43 -10.47 7.29
CA LEU A 144 -7.40 -9.68 7.95
C LEU A 144 -7.97 -8.78 9.07
N PRO A 145 -8.99 -7.92 8.83
CA PRO A 145 -9.55 -7.09 9.90
C PRO A 145 -10.30 -7.90 10.96
N ARG A 146 -10.88 -9.05 10.59
CA ARG A 146 -11.57 -9.95 11.55
C ARG A 146 -10.57 -10.58 12.50
N LEU A 147 -9.49 -11.16 11.98
CA LEU A 147 -8.39 -11.73 12.76
C LEU A 147 -7.82 -10.73 13.75
N VAL A 148 -7.48 -9.53 13.28
CA VAL A 148 -7.01 -8.45 14.16
C VAL A 148 -8.06 -8.11 15.21
N GLY A 149 -9.32 -7.94 14.81
CA GLY A 149 -10.40 -7.60 15.73
C GLY A 149 -10.65 -8.65 16.81
N TYR A 150 -10.49 -9.94 16.48
CA TYR A 150 -10.58 -11.03 17.45
C TYR A 150 -9.36 -11.08 18.38
N ALA A 151 -8.15 -10.95 17.83
CA ALA A 151 -6.94 -10.96 18.63
C ALA A 151 -6.81 -9.75 19.57
N GLN A 152 -7.32 -8.58 19.17
CA GLN A 152 -7.39 -7.40 20.05
C GLN A 152 -8.35 -7.56 21.23
N LYS A 153 -9.27 -8.53 21.17
CA LYS A 153 -10.16 -8.90 22.28
C LYS A 153 -9.61 -10.04 23.13
N ALA A 154 -8.47 -10.61 22.75
CA ALA A 154 -7.85 -11.66 23.53
C ALA A 154 -7.24 -11.09 24.81
N ASP A 155 -7.33 -11.86 25.90
CA ASP A 155 -6.87 -11.41 27.22
C ASP A 155 -5.33 -11.26 27.30
N ASN A 156 -4.60 -11.93 26.41
CA ASN A 156 -3.14 -11.88 26.38
C ASN A 156 -2.56 -12.16 24.97
N PRO A 157 -1.27 -11.82 24.74
CA PRO A 157 -0.60 -12.04 23.45
C PRO A 157 -0.46 -13.51 23.01
N ALA A 158 -0.43 -14.46 23.96
CA ALA A 158 -0.34 -15.87 23.62
C ALA A 158 -1.63 -16.37 22.97
N THR A 159 -2.79 -15.96 23.48
CA THR A 159 -4.10 -16.25 22.88
C THR A 159 -4.23 -15.63 21.49
N ALA A 160 -3.74 -14.40 21.29
CA ALA A 160 -3.68 -13.80 19.96
C ALA A 160 -2.80 -14.63 18.99
N LYS A 161 -1.63 -15.09 19.43
CA LYS A 161 -0.76 -15.94 18.62
C LYS A 161 -1.41 -17.29 18.30
N MET A 162 -2.13 -17.90 19.24
CA MET A 162 -2.83 -19.16 19.01
C MET A 162 -3.96 -19.01 17.98
N LEU A 163 -4.64 -17.87 17.94
CA LEU A 163 -5.61 -17.58 16.87
C LEU A 163 -4.94 -17.57 15.49
N LEU A 164 -3.76 -16.94 15.38
CA LEU A 164 -3.00 -16.90 14.14
C LEU A 164 -2.50 -18.29 13.72
N ASP A 165 -1.95 -19.05 14.67
CA ASP A 165 -1.48 -20.42 14.42
C ASP A 165 -2.62 -21.35 14.00
N TYR A 166 -3.80 -21.20 14.61
CA TYR A 166 -4.99 -21.96 14.24
C TYR A 166 -5.46 -21.57 12.83
N TYR A 167 -5.51 -20.28 12.52
CA TYR A 167 -5.86 -19.80 11.18
C TYR A 167 -4.95 -20.40 10.10
N GLY A 168 -3.63 -20.44 10.34
CA GLY A 168 -2.67 -21.00 9.38
C GLY A 168 -2.77 -22.52 9.20
N LYS A 169 -3.31 -23.24 10.20
CA LYS A 169 -3.44 -24.72 10.20
C LYS A 169 -4.85 -25.21 9.88
N ALA A 170 -5.85 -24.33 9.85
CA ALA A 170 -7.25 -24.69 9.76
C ALA A 170 -7.56 -25.48 8.46
N PRO A 171 -7.91 -26.77 8.55
CA PRO A 171 -8.18 -27.58 7.37
C PRO A 171 -9.54 -27.27 6.72
N SER A 172 -10.48 -26.69 7.48
CA SER A 172 -11.84 -26.31 7.05
C SER A 172 -11.96 -24.86 6.55
N GLY A 173 -10.84 -24.19 6.32
CA GLY A 173 -10.81 -22.79 5.90
C GLY A 173 -11.23 -21.84 7.03
N THR A 174 -11.87 -20.73 6.67
CA THR A 174 -12.00 -19.55 7.53
C THR A 174 -13.35 -19.50 8.26
N ALA A 175 -14.18 -20.53 8.09
CA ALA A 175 -15.53 -20.65 8.68
C ALA A 175 -15.54 -20.60 10.22
N PHE A 176 -14.43 -20.97 10.88
CA PHE A 176 -14.32 -20.83 12.33
C PHE A 176 -14.37 -19.35 12.77
N LEU A 177 -13.96 -18.41 11.90
CA LEU A 177 -14.10 -16.98 12.16
C LEU A 177 -15.57 -16.55 12.22
N ASP A 178 -16.46 -17.21 11.47
CA ASP A 178 -17.90 -16.91 11.48
C ASP A 178 -18.61 -17.47 12.74
N HIS A 179 -18.07 -18.55 13.31
CA HIS A 179 -18.62 -19.23 14.49
C HIS A 179 -17.89 -18.90 15.81
N LEU A 180 -16.93 -17.98 15.78
CA LEU A 180 -16.13 -17.59 16.94
C LEU A 180 -16.99 -16.84 17.96
N SER A 181 -17.67 -17.58 18.85
CA SER A 181 -18.46 -16.98 19.93
C SER A 181 -17.54 -16.53 21.07
N TRP A 182 -17.41 -15.22 21.23
CA TRP A 182 -16.50 -14.54 22.18
C TRP A 182 -16.60 -15.03 23.63
N LYS A 183 -17.77 -15.52 24.06
CA LYS A 183 -17.98 -16.08 25.39
C LYS A 183 -17.07 -17.29 25.66
N HIS A 184 -16.76 -18.08 24.64
CA HIS A 184 -15.92 -19.26 24.79
C HIS A 184 -14.43 -18.94 24.84
N ILE A 185 -13.96 -17.90 24.14
CA ILE A 185 -12.55 -17.49 24.14
C ILE A 185 -12.13 -16.88 25.48
N MET A 186 -13.02 -16.12 26.14
CA MET A 186 -12.76 -15.61 27.49
C MET A 186 -12.88 -16.70 28.57
N SER A 187 -13.71 -17.72 28.37
CA SER A 187 -13.87 -18.81 29.34
C SER A 187 -12.78 -19.87 29.22
N SER A 188 -12.16 -20.00 28.05
CA SER A 188 -11.13 -21.00 27.78
C SER A 188 -9.73 -20.40 27.89
N GLY A 189 -9.46 -19.57 28.90
CA GLY A 189 -8.06 -19.29 29.28
C GLY A 189 -7.32 -20.61 29.21
N LEU A 190 -6.48 -20.76 28.18
CA LEU A 190 -6.04 -22.05 27.71
C LEU A 190 -5.26 -22.67 28.85
N SER A 191 -5.96 -23.56 29.55
CA SER A 191 -5.43 -24.32 30.65
C SER A 191 -4.53 -25.34 29.98
N ALA A 192 -3.27 -24.98 29.81
CA ALA A 192 -2.17 -25.91 29.80
C ALA A 192 -1.39 -25.69 31.10
#